data_AF-A0A2E8HSR2-F1
#
_entry.id   AF-A0A2E8HSR2-F1
#
_cell.length_a   1.000
_cell.length_b   1.000
_cell.length_c   1.000
_cell.angle_alpha   90.00
_cell.angle_beta   90.00
_cell.angle_gamma   90.00
#
_symmetry.space_group_name_H-M   'P 1'
#
loop_
_entity.id
_entity.type
_entity.pdbx_description
1 polymer ?
#
loop_
_entity_poly.entity_id
_entity_poly.type
_entity_poly.pdbx_seq_one_letter_code
_entity_poly.pdbx_strand_id
1 'polypeptide(L)'
;MFFSLMSSRPVIKGTLNLTPEFLNALAKKGKNERGKYDVDVAMWYDDKRANDRAPHLSGPVSIPGEDNGEKSYGKCWLNVENGQPAAVPATATAAADDPAGGLF
;
A
#
# COMPACT_ATOMS: atom_id res chain seq x y z
N MET A 1 15.73 -31.12 -15.39
CA MET A 1 16.14 -30.52 -14.10
C MET A 1 15.40 -29.21 -13.92
N PHE A 2 15.12 -28.86 -12.67
CA PHE A 2 14.02 -28.01 -12.19
C PHE A 2 13.93 -26.59 -12.77
N PHE A 3 12.76 -26.26 -13.34
CA PHE A 3 12.29 -24.88 -13.48
C PHE A 3 11.88 -24.38 -12.10
N SER A 4 12.62 -23.42 -11.54
CA SER A 4 12.25 -22.76 -10.29
C SER A 4 10.99 -21.92 -10.50
N LEU A 5 9.92 -22.19 -9.73
CA LEU A 5 8.72 -21.34 -9.63
C LEU A 5 9.10 -19.98 -8.98
N MET A 6 9.65 -19.05 -9.76
CA MET A 6 10.01 -17.71 -9.26
C MET A 6 8.85 -16.71 -9.19
N SER A 7 7.59 -17.12 -9.34
CA SER A 7 6.46 -16.20 -9.56
C SER A 7 5.26 -16.39 -8.62
N SER A 8 5.38 -16.20 -7.30
CA SER A 8 4.14 -16.22 -6.50
C SER A 8 4.10 -15.45 -5.18
N ARG A 9 5.17 -14.77 -4.74
CA ARG A 9 5.14 -14.03 -3.47
C ARG A 9 5.18 -12.51 -3.71
N PRO A 10 4.22 -11.75 -3.16
CA PRO A 10 4.20 -10.30 -3.32
C PRO A 10 5.45 -9.70 -2.67
N VAL A 11 6.08 -8.73 -3.34
CA VAL A 11 7.30 -8.05 -2.87
C VAL A 11 7.10 -7.43 -1.48
N ILE A 12 5.94 -6.84 -1.28
CA ILE A 12 5.50 -6.29 0.00
C ILE A 12 4.23 -7.02 0.39
N LYS A 13 4.21 -7.61 1.59
CA LYS A 13 3.00 -8.15 2.20
C LYS A 13 2.62 -7.24 3.36
N GLY A 14 1.39 -6.76 3.39
CA GLY A 14 0.91 -5.86 4.43
C GLY A 14 -0.34 -6.36 5.14
N THR A 15 -0.55 -5.83 6.34
CA THR A 15 -1.81 -5.87 7.06
C THR A 15 -2.18 -4.45 7.46
N LEU A 16 -3.41 -4.05 7.15
CA LEU A 16 -3.99 -2.80 7.63
C LEU A 16 -4.96 -3.14 8.75
N ASN A 17 -4.77 -2.55 9.92
CA ASN A 17 -5.73 -2.67 11.02
C ASN A 17 -6.54 -1.38 11.02
N LEU A 18 -7.81 -1.50 10.63
CA LEU A 18 -8.73 -0.37 10.55
C LEU A 18 -9.64 -0.38 11.78
N THR A 19 -9.73 0.76 12.45
CA THR A 19 -10.64 0.91 13.60
C THR A 19 -12.09 1.08 13.13
N PRO A 20 -13.10 0.73 13.96
CA PRO A 20 -14.49 0.99 13.62
C PRO A 20 -14.77 2.47 13.34
N GLU A 21 -14.15 3.39 14.09
CA GLU A 21 -14.25 4.83 13.86
C GLU A 21 -13.74 5.21 12.46
N PHE A 22 -12.62 4.61 12.04
CA PHE A 22 -12.03 4.86 10.73
C PHE A 22 -12.93 4.37 9.60
N LEU A 23 -13.51 3.18 9.75
CA LEU A 23 -14.46 2.63 8.77
C LEU A 23 -15.71 3.50 8.66
N ASN A 24 -16.19 4.04 9.77
CA ASN A 24 -17.33 4.96 9.79
C ASN A 24 -16.99 6.30 9.11
N ALA A 25 -15.80 6.85 9.36
CA ALA A 25 -15.32 8.06 8.69
C ALA A 25 -15.17 7.83 7.17
N LEU A 26 -14.60 6.70 6.77
CA LEU A 26 -14.44 6.32 5.37
C LEU A 26 -15.79 6.15 4.66
N ALA A 27 -16.76 5.55 5.33
CA ALA A 27 -18.13 5.43 4.82
C ALA A 27 -18.81 6.80 4.67
N LYS A 28 -18.57 7.75 5.58
CA LYS A 28 -19.11 9.13 5.50
C LYS A 28 -18.50 9.94 4.37
N LYS A 29 -17.18 9.83 4.15
CA LYS A 29 -16.52 10.47 3.01
C LYS A 29 -17.06 9.95 1.68
N GLY A 30 -17.46 8.68 1.66
CA GLY A 30 -18.05 8.05 0.49
C GLY A 30 -16.99 7.58 -0.51
N LYS A 31 -17.49 7.00 -1.60
CA LYS A 31 -16.67 6.42 -2.66
C LYS A 31 -16.27 7.51 -3.66
N ASN A 32 -15.11 7.33 -4.28
CA ASN A 32 -14.71 8.15 -5.42
C ASN A 32 -15.58 7.85 -6.65
N GLU A 33 -15.35 8.61 -7.73
CA GLU A 33 -16.07 8.48 -9.01
C GLU A 33 -15.98 7.06 -9.62
N ARG A 34 -14.96 6.28 -9.22
CA ARG A 34 -14.73 4.90 -9.67
C ARG A 34 -15.38 3.86 -8.74
N GLY A 35 -16.15 4.30 -7.73
CA GLY A 35 -16.82 3.44 -6.77
C GLY A 35 -15.91 2.80 -5.72
N LYS A 36 -14.68 3.32 -5.54
CA LYS A 36 -13.69 2.81 -4.58
C LYS A 36 -13.52 3.75 -3.39
N TYR A 37 -13.02 3.23 -2.27
CA TYR A 37 -12.59 4.04 -1.14
C TYR A 37 -11.09 4.27 -1.25
N ASP A 38 -10.68 5.53 -1.13
CA ASP A 38 -9.27 5.91 -1.18
C ASP A 38 -8.74 6.09 0.24
N VAL A 39 -7.56 5.53 0.48
CA VAL A 39 -6.90 5.55 1.78
C VAL A 39 -5.41 5.78 1.55
N ASP A 40 -4.85 6.75 2.27
CA ASP A 40 -3.44 7.07 2.21
C ASP A 40 -2.68 6.29 3.28
N VAL A 41 -1.51 5.78 2.92
CA VAL A 41 -0.64 5.03 3.81
C VAL A 41 0.75 5.63 3.75
N ALA A 42 1.22 6.15 4.88
CA ALA A 42 2.59 6.64 5.03
C ALA A 42 3.35 5.66 5.94
N MET A 43 4.36 4.98 5.42
CA MET A 43 5.13 3.98 6.17
C MET A 43 6.59 4.36 6.29
N TRP A 44 7.17 4.03 7.44
CA TRP A 44 8.58 4.24 7.76
C TRP A 44 9.25 2.88 7.98
N TYR A 45 10.56 2.81 7.77
CA TYR A 45 11.34 1.65 8.18
C TYR A 45 11.33 1.52 9.69
N ASP A 46 11.06 0.32 10.18
CA ASP A 46 11.14 0.02 11.60
C ASP A 46 12.58 -0.38 11.94
N ASP A 47 13.37 0.56 12.46
CA ASP A 47 14.77 0.33 12.83
C ASP A 47 14.91 -0.58 14.07
N LYS A 48 13.81 -0.88 14.77
CA LYS A 48 13.80 -1.66 16.02
C LYS A 48 13.29 -3.09 15.83
N ARG A 49 13.57 -3.71 14.68
CA ARG A 49 13.21 -5.12 14.46
C ARG A 49 13.93 -6.02 15.46
N ALA A 50 13.19 -6.52 16.44
CA ALA A 50 13.69 -7.49 17.42
C ALA A 50 13.79 -8.92 16.87
N ASN A 51 13.15 -9.22 15.73
CA ASN A 51 13.08 -10.56 15.16
C ASN A 51 12.82 -10.50 13.65
N ASP A 52 13.29 -11.49 12.90
CA ASP A 52 13.01 -11.68 11.46
C ASP A 52 11.52 -11.78 11.12
N ARG A 53 10.67 -12.11 12.10
CA ARG A 53 9.20 -12.10 11.94
C ARG A 53 8.56 -10.73 12.14
N ALA A 54 9.28 -9.73 12.66
CA ALA A 54 8.75 -8.39 12.87
C ALA A 54 8.50 -7.68 11.52
N PRO A 55 7.49 -6.79 11.42
CA PRO A 55 7.29 -5.98 10.23
C PRO A 55 8.54 -5.15 9.91
N HIS A 56 8.75 -4.88 8.63
CA HIS A 56 9.86 -4.04 8.14
C HIS A 56 9.44 -2.58 8.01
N LEU A 57 8.16 -2.35 7.76
CA LEU A 57 7.57 -1.05 7.52
C LEU A 57 6.34 -0.92 8.42
N SER A 58 6.20 0.23 9.08
CA SER A 58 5.03 0.53 9.90
C SER A 58 4.66 1.99 9.79
N GLY A 59 3.37 2.31 9.92
CA GLY A 59 2.94 3.70 9.87
C GLY A 59 1.44 3.91 9.84
N PRO A 60 1.01 5.18 9.94
CA PRO A 60 -0.39 5.54 9.96
C PRO A 60 -1.06 5.38 8.59
N VAL A 61 -2.35 5.11 8.66
CA VAL A 61 -3.30 5.04 7.56
C VAL A 61 -4.31 6.16 7.77
N SER A 62 -4.46 7.03 6.78
CA SER A 62 -5.30 8.23 6.85
C SER A 62 -6.28 8.29 5.69
N ILE A 63 -7.36 9.02 5.89
CA ILE A 63 -8.31 9.31 4.82
C ILE A 63 -7.81 10.58 4.08
N PRO A 64 -7.64 10.54 2.74
CA PRO A 64 -7.12 11.69 2.00
C PRO A 64 -7.97 12.94 2.22
N GLY A 65 -7.35 14.10 2.43
CA GLY A 65 -8.07 15.37 2.63
C GLY A 65 -8.65 15.59 4.04
N GLU A 66 -8.35 14.72 5.01
CA GLU A 66 -8.65 14.97 6.43
C GLU A 66 -7.37 15.21 7.23
N ASP A 67 -7.02 16.48 7.47
CA ASP A 67 -5.77 16.86 8.16
C ASP A 67 -5.72 16.45 9.66
N ASN A 68 -6.87 16.15 10.26
CA ASN A 68 -7.01 15.60 11.62
C ASN A 68 -8.05 14.49 11.69
N GLY A 69 -8.21 13.74 10.60
CA GLY A 69 -9.13 12.61 10.53
C GLY A 69 -8.73 11.48 11.45
N GLU A 70 -9.65 10.53 11.61
CA GLU A 70 -9.38 9.28 12.32
C GLU A 70 -8.19 8.58 11.65
N LYS A 71 -7.25 8.07 12.44
CA LYS A 71 -6.04 7.40 11.93
C LYS A 71 -6.06 5.93 12.31
N SER A 72 -5.82 5.08 11.33
CA SER A 72 -5.59 3.66 11.52
C SER A 72 -4.10 3.34 11.35
N TYR A 73 -3.71 2.07 11.50
CA TYR A 73 -2.28 1.70 11.46
C TYR A 73 -2.01 0.49 10.58
N GLY A 74 -1.00 0.61 9.74
CA GLY A 74 -0.55 -0.43 8.82
C GLY A 74 0.80 -1.00 9.21
N LYS A 75 0.99 -2.29 8.91
CA LYS A 75 2.27 -2.99 9.06
C LYS A 75 2.58 -3.76 7.78
N CYS A 76 3.80 -3.68 7.30
CA CYS A 76 4.26 -4.31 6.07
C CYS A 76 5.56 -5.08 6.29
N TRP A 77 5.65 -6.23 5.64
CA TRP A 77 6.81 -7.09 5.56
C TRP A 77 7.35 -7.06 4.14
N LEU A 78 8.66 -6.90 4.03
CA LEU A 78 9.37 -7.00 2.76
C LEU A 78 9.80 -8.45 2.59
N ASN A 79 9.53 -9.03 1.42
CA ASN A 79 10.17 -10.29 1.03
C ASN A 79 11.55 -9.94 0.49
N VAL A 80 12.56 -10.11 1.34
CA VAL A 80 13.97 -9.83 1.02
C VAL A 80 14.61 -11.12 0.53
N GLU A 81 15.13 -11.13 -0.71
CA GLU A 81 15.88 -12.26 -1.26
C GLU A 81 17.35 -11.83 -1.38
N ASN A 82 18.28 -12.57 -0.77
CA ASN A 82 19.71 -12.27 -0.74
C ASN A 82 20.10 -10.89 -0.17
N GLY A 83 19.35 -10.36 0.80
CA GLY A 83 19.66 -9.06 1.42
C GLY A 83 19.28 -7.84 0.57
N GLN A 84 18.63 -8.04 -0.57
CA GLN A 84 18.00 -6.99 -1.36
C GLN A 84 16.47 -7.20 -1.37
N PRO A 85 15.66 -6.13 -1.28
CA PRO A 85 14.22 -6.26 -1.46
C PRO A 85 13.98 -6.91 -2.83
N ALA A 86 13.14 -7.96 -2.88
CA ALA A 86 12.79 -8.61 -4.15
C ALA A 86 12.40 -7.52 -5.15
N ALA A 87 13.05 -7.51 -6.32
CA ALA A 87 12.86 -6.46 -7.30
C ALA A 87 11.36 -6.24 -7.51
N VAL A 88 10.89 -5.00 -7.31
CA VAL A 88 9.54 -4.62 -7.72
C VAL A 88 9.52 -4.91 -9.22
N PRO A 89 8.71 -5.88 -9.73
CA PRO A 89 8.55 -5.97 -11.16
C PRO A 89 8.05 -4.60 -11.57
N ALA A 90 8.77 -3.94 -12.49
CA ALA A 90 8.38 -2.65 -13.04
C ALA A 90 6.98 -2.85 -13.61
N THR A 91 5.97 -2.60 -12.79
CA THR A 91 4.59 -2.61 -13.20
C THR A 91 4.54 -1.41 -14.11
N ALA A 92 4.33 -1.70 -15.39
CA ALA A 92 4.23 -0.74 -16.47
C ALA A 92 3.57 0.52 -15.93
N THR A 93 4.27 1.64 -16.12
CA THR A 93 3.74 2.99 -15.98
C THR A 93 2.31 2.96 -16.48
N ALA A 94 1.34 2.91 -15.57
CA ALA A 94 -0.04 3.15 -15.92
C ALA A 94 -0.03 4.60 -16.34
N ALA A 95 -0.03 4.82 -17.65
CA ALA A 95 -0.09 6.13 -18.26
C ALA A 95 -1.28 6.87 -17.62
N ALA A 96 -0.95 7.81 -16.75
CA ALA A 96 -1.86 8.88 -16.41
C ALA A 96 -1.93 9.75 -17.67
N ASP A 97 -3.12 9.72 -18.29
CA ASP A 97 -3.89 10.89 -18.71
C ASP A 97 -3.18 11.93 -19.60
N ASP A 98 -3.74 12.16 -20.79
CA ASP A 98 -3.73 13.50 -21.37
C ASP A 98 -5.17 13.85 -21.83
N PRO A 99 -5.68 15.05 -21.52
CA PRO A 99 -7.03 15.48 -21.78
C PRO A 99 -7.17 16.13 -23.16
N ALA A 100 -8.36 16.03 -23.74
CA ALA A 100 -8.94 16.91 -24.77
C ALA A 100 -8.02 17.51 -25.87
N GLY A 101 -8.22 17.05 -27.12
CA GLY A 101 -8.07 17.91 -28.31
C GLY A 101 -7.62 17.20 -29.60
N GLY A 102 -8.42 17.29 -30.66
CA GLY A 102 -7.93 17.09 -32.04
C GLY A 102 -8.83 16.28 -32.96
N LEU A 103 -9.71 16.99 -33.67
CA LEU A 103 -10.27 16.72 -35.00
C LEU A 103 -9.67 15.53 -35.77
N PHE A 104 -10.51 14.55 -36.16
CA PHE A 104 -10.78 14.11 -37.54
C PHE A 104 -11.99 13.17 -37.53
#